data_AF-A0A3R6IK15-F1
#
_entry.id   AF-A0A3R6IK15-F1
#
_cell.length_a   1.000
_cell.length_b   1.000
_cell.length_c   1.000
_cell.angle_alpha   90.00
_cell.angle_beta   90.00
_cell.angle_gamma   90.00
#
_symmetry.space_group_name_H-M   'P 1'
#
loop_
_entity.id
_entity.type
_entity.pdbx_description
1 polymer ?
#
loop_
_entity_poly.entity_id
_entity_poly.type
_entity_poly.pdbx_seq_one_letter_code
_entity_poly.pdbx_strand_id
1 'polypeptide(L)' 'MNKLSEKLIIGILFFSLFIAYGIAGAEDYNQEVIDSMPDEAYYEIVQKLGQECSNSDIVREYKTNREYYDSLEAIWD' A
#
# COMPACT_ATOMS: atom_id res chain seq x y z
N MET A 1 -5.70 41.04 -4.86
CA MET A 1 -6.18 39.71 -4.43
C MET A 1 -7.12 39.90 -3.26
N ASN A 2 -8.32 39.31 -3.29
CA ASN A 2 -9.24 39.40 -2.16
C ASN A 2 -8.72 38.48 -1.04
N LYS A 3 -8.75 38.93 0.22
CA LYS A 3 -8.28 38.14 1.38
C LYS A 3 -8.99 36.79 1.50
N LEU A 4 -10.23 36.71 1.00
CA LEU A 4 -10.99 35.47 0.90
C LEU A 4 -10.38 34.49 -0.11
N SER A 5 -9.99 34.98 -1.30
CA SER A 5 -9.37 34.17 -2.34
C SER A 5 -7.99 33.64 -1.91
N GLU A 6 -7.22 34.46 -1.19
CA GLU A 6 -5.91 34.05 -0.66
C GLU A 6 -6.03 32.91 0.36
N LYS A 7 -6.97 33.01 1.31
CA LYS A 7 -7.23 31.95 2.30
C LYS A 7 -7.70 30.66 1.65
N LEU A 8 -8.52 30.74 0.60
CA LEU A 8 -8.99 29.56 -0.14
C LEU A 8 -7.84 28.85 -0.86
N ILE A 9 -6.94 29.60 -1.51
CA ILE A 9 -5.77 29.02 -2.19
C ILE A 9 -4.87 28.31 -1.18
N ILE A 10 -4.58 28.95 -0.04
CA ILE A 10 -3.77 28.34 1.03
C ILE A 10 -4.45 27.06 1.55
N GLY A 11 -5.77 27.08 1.76
CA GLY A 11 -6.52 25.90 2.19
C GLY A 11 -6.43 24.73 1.20
N ILE A 12 -6.56 25.01 -0.11
CA ILE A 12 -6.41 23.99 -1.16
C ILE A 12 -4.99 23.43 -1.17
N LEU A 13 -3.97 24.28 -1.06
CA LEU A 13 -2.57 23.84 -1.02
C LEU A 13 -2.30 22.91 0.17
N PHE A 14 -2.73 23.29 1.38
CA PHE A 14 -2.59 22.42 2.56
C PHE A 14 -3.33 21.09 2.39
N PHE A 15 -4.53 21.12 1.83
CA PHE A 15 -5.30 19.90 1.60
C PHE A 15 -4.61 18.98 0.58
N SER A 16 -4.12 19.53 -0.53
CA SER A 16 -3.35 18.75 -1.52
C SER A 16 -2.07 18.14 -0.93
N LEU A 17 -1.39 18.88 -0.06
CA LEU A 17 -0.19 18.39 0.62
C LEU A 17 -0.53 17.22 1.55
N PHE A 18 -1.63 17.33 2.29
CA PHE A 18 -2.10 16.26 3.17
C PHE A 18 -2.42 14.98 2.39
N ILE A 19 -3.09 15.09 1.23
CA ILE A 19 -3.35 13.94 0.34
C ILE A 19 -2.03 13.32 -0.14
N ALA A 20 -1.07 14.14 -0.58
CA ALA A 20 0.22 13.64 -1.08
C ALA A 20 0.98 12.84 -0.01
N TYR A 21 1.02 13.32 1.23
CA TYR A 21 1.60 12.57 2.35
C TYR A 21 0.86 11.27 2.66
N GLY A 22 -0.47 11.27 2.56
CA GLY A 22 -1.26 10.05 2.75
C GLY A 22 -0.95 8.98 1.71
N ILE A 23 -0.74 9.36 0.45
CA ILE A 23 -0.37 8.44 -0.63
C ILE A 23 1.06 7.92 -0.41
N ALA A 24 2.02 8.79 -0.14
CA ALA A 24 3.41 8.40 0.10
C ALA A 24 3.53 7.42 1.28
N GLY A 25 2.85 7.72 2.40
CA GLY A 25 2.86 6.82 3.55
C GLY A 25 2.16 5.48 3.28
N ALA A 26 1.13 5.45 2.44
CA ALA A 26 0.49 4.19 2.04
C ALA A 26 1.41 3.35 1.14
N GLU A 27 2.19 3.98 0.27
CA GLU A 27 3.18 3.31 -0.58
C GLU A 27 4.32 2.73 0.25
N ASP A 28 4.92 3.52 1.14
CA ASP A 28 5.97 3.07 2.07
C ASP A 28 5.48 1.88 2.92
N TYR A 29 4.26 1.99 3.46
CA TYR A 29 3.65 0.92 4.23
C TYR A 29 3.45 -0.37 3.42
N ASN A 30 2.97 -0.24 2.18
CA ASN A 30 2.77 -1.41 1.33
C ASN A 30 4.09 -2.09 0.99
N GLN A 31 5.15 -1.31 0.74
CA GLN A 31 6.48 -1.83 0.49
C GLN A 31 7.03 -2.58 1.71
N GLU A 32 6.91 -2.01 2.92
CA GLU A 32 7.35 -2.67 4.16
C GLU A 32 6.66 -4.03 4.38
N VAL A 33 5.36 -4.12 4.09
CA VAL A 33 4.63 -5.39 4.19
C VAL A 33 5.09 -6.39 3.13
N ILE A 34 5.35 -5.95 1.89
CA ILE A 34 5.86 -6.83 0.83
C ILE A 34 7.26 -7.33 1.18
N ASP A 35 8.15 -6.45 1.65
CA ASP A 35 9.53 -6.78 2.01
C ASP A 35 9.62 -7.74 3.20
N SER A 36 8.58 -7.81 4.04
CA SER A 36 8.48 -8.73 5.18
C SER A 36 7.64 -9.97 4.91
N MET A 37 7.06 -10.09 3.72
CA MET A 37 6.26 -11.24 3.30
C MET A 37 7.18 -12.41 2.90
N PRO A 38 6.80 -13.66 3.17
CA PRO A 38 7.48 -14.82 2.59
C PRO A 38 7.46 -14.78 1.06
N ASP A 39 8.58 -15.13 0.41
CA ASP A 39 8.72 -15.08 -1.06
C ASP A 39 7.66 -15.94 -1.77
N GLU A 40 7.34 -17.12 -1.21
CA GLU A 40 6.31 -18.02 -1.73
C GLU A 40 4.92 -17.39 -1.69
N ALA A 41 4.61 -16.68 -0.60
CA ALA A 41 3.34 -15.98 -0.47
C ALA A 41 3.22 -14.87 -1.50
N TYR A 42 4.29 -14.09 -1.72
CA TYR A 42 4.32 -13.06 -2.75
C TYR A 42 4.06 -13.65 -4.14
N TYR A 43 4.78 -14.72 -4.50
CA TYR A 43 4.64 -15.36 -5.81
C TYR A 43 3.23 -15.91 -6.04
N GLU A 44 2.67 -16.62 -5.05
CA GLU A 44 1.32 -17.19 -5.14
C GLU A 44 0.26 -16.10 -5.29
N ILE A 45 0.39 -14.98 -4.57
CA ILE A 45 -0.53 -13.85 -4.67
C ILE A 45 -0.44 -13.19 -6.05
N VAL A 46 0.76 -12.93 -6.57
CA VAL A 46 0.93 -12.35 -7.92
C VAL A 46 0.38 -13.29 -8.99
N GLN A 47 0.57 -14.61 -8.83
CA GLN A 47 0.00 -15.60 -9.74
C GLN A 47 -1.54 -15.62 -9.68
N LYS A 48 -2.12 -15.45 -8.48
CA LYS A 48 -3.57 -15.42 -8.26
C LYS A 48 -4.23 -14.16 -8.78
N LEU A 49 -3.64 -12.99 -8.52
CA LEU A 49 -4.20 -11.68 -8.88
C LEU A 49 -3.85 -11.25 -10.31
N GLY A 50 -2.78 -11.82 -10.89
CA GLY A 50 -2.25 -11.48 -12.20
C GLY A 50 -1.13 -10.43 -12.14
N GLN A 51 -0.37 -10.33 -13.23
CA GLN A 51 0.84 -9.50 -13.31
C GLN A 51 0.58 -7.98 -13.23
N GLU A 52 -0.66 -7.54 -13.40
CA GLU A 52 -1.05 -6.13 -13.32
C GLU A 52 -1.55 -5.71 -11.92
N CYS A 53 -1.46 -6.60 -10.91
CA CYS A 53 -1.88 -6.27 -9.56
C CYS A 53 -0.97 -5.20 -8.92
N SER A 54 -1.57 -4.28 -8.16
CA SER A 54 -0.80 -3.27 -7.44
C SER A 54 -0.23 -3.84 -6.13
N ASN A 55 0.83 -3.23 -5.61
CA ASN A 55 1.35 -3.54 -4.26
C ASN A 55 0.24 -3.48 -3.20
N SER A 56 -0.70 -2.54 -3.34
CA SER A 56 -1.83 -2.42 -2.42
C SER A 56 -2.80 -3.62 -2.48
N ASP A 57 -2.96 -4.24 -3.65
CA ASP A 57 -3.79 -5.43 -3.82
C ASP A 57 -3.08 -6.67 -3.27
N ILE A 58 -1.77 -6.78 -3.49
CA ILE A 58 -0.93 -7.83 -2.92
C ILE A 58 -1.00 -7.80 -1.39
N VAL A 59 -0.76 -6.62 -0.79
CA VAL A 59 -0.82 -6.42 0.67
C VAL A 59 -2.21 -6.70 1.22
N ARG A 60 -3.27 -6.31 0.50
CA ARG A 60 -4.66 -6.58 0.90
C ARG A 60 -4.94 -8.08 0.92
N GLU A 61 -4.55 -8.80 -0.13
CA GLU A 61 -4.75 -10.24 -0.24
C GLU A 61 -3.97 -11.00 0.84
N TYR A 62 -2.69 -10.64 1.02
CA TYR A 62 -1.83 -11.21 2.05
C TYR A 62 -2.42 -11.05 3.44
N LYS A 63 -2.81 -9.82 3.82
CA LYS A 63 -3.41 -9.56 5.13
C LYS A 63 -4.75 -10.26 5.33
N THR A 64 -5.55 -10.37 4.28
CA THR A 64 -6.87 -11.01 4.35
C THR A 64 -6.73 -12.51 4.64
N ASN A 65 -5.68 -13.15 4.12
CA ASN A 65 -5.42 -14.58 4.26
C ASN A 65 -4.09 -14.86 4.98
N ARG A 66 -3.74 -14.02 5.96
CA ARG A 66 -2.40 -14.00 6.58
C ARG A 66 -2.00 -15.36 7.16
N GLU A 67 -2.90 -16.02 7.88
CA GLU A 67 -2.62 -17.34 8.49
C GLU A 67 -2.23 -18.40 7.44
N TYR A 68 -2.82 -18.35 6.25
CA TYR A 68 -2.47 -19.26 5.17
C TYR A 68 -1.09 -18.93 4.60
N TYR A 69 -0.85 -17.68 4.26
CA TYR A 69 0.41 -17.26 3.65
C TYR A 69 1.61 -17.37 4.60
N ASP A 70 1.43 -17.05 5.89
CA ASP A 70 2.45 -17.24 6.93
C ASP A 70 2.76 -18.75 7.13
N SER A 71 1.82 -19.65 6.82
CA SER A 71 2.07 -21.09 6.90
C SER A 71 2.90 -21.66 5.75
N LEU A 72 3.06 -20.92 4.64
CA LEU A 72 3.89 -21.35 3.51
C LEU A 72 5.38 -21.27 3.82
N GLU A 73 5.79 -20.31 4.64
CA GLU A 73 7.17 -20.15 5.13
C GLU A 73 7.64 -21.40 5.90
N ALA A 74 6.75 -22.00 6.69
CA ALA A 74 7.03 -23.18 7.51
C ALA A 74 7.26 -24.49 6.73
N ILE A 75 7.10 -24.48 5.40
CA ILE A 75 7.27 -25.68 4.55
C ILE A 75 8.73 -25.86 4.11
N TRP A 76 9.55 -24.82 4.18
CA TRP A 76 10.92 -24.81 3.64
C TRP A 76 12.05 -24.58 4.66
N ASP A 77 11.69 -24.42 5.95
CA ASP A 77 12.60 -24.51 7.11
C ASP A 77 12.76 -25.97 7.61
#